data_AF-A0A8X6XCI2-F1
#
_entry.id   AF-A0A8X6XCI2-F1
#
_cell.length_a   1.000
_cell.length_b   1.000
_cell.length_c   1.000
_cell.angle_alpha   90.00
_cell.angle_beta   90.00
_cell.angle_gamma   90.00
#
_symmetry.space_group_name_H-M   'P 1'
#
loop_
_entity.id
_entity.type
_entity.pdbx_description
1 polymer ?
#
loop_
_entity_poly.entity_id
_entity_poly.type
_entity_poly.pdbx_seq_one_letter_code
_entity_poly.pdbx_strand_id
1 'polypeptide(L)'
;MPSSSSAPPPDPNIDGGWGWAVVFSTFTVRFIMHGFFLCSGIYYVEFREYFNTTSGAASLVMSILLGTTNIIGPIASALVTKYSCRTVSITGSVISCIGLLLSLAAPCIEYLYLTLGLITGFGFGLVFLPTITSVAMHFEKKRATAMGISSAGSGMGALFLVPFTEWLINYYNGWKGALLITSGIVMHCLVLSLFYCKKYAFVRRNEPVENSSDQPESDSSPNSPDSLESNKKKDNKHNIRSVSETDMKSYNPASISELNIMRSATRLETLPPVVGKKNRCLRFSRNLCKMLGFSLLKDHVFLVFSLSRLLQYFGAMIPNLYLYHQATELGIATSLQASLLISILGLSNTAGKILFGIFADLTSSNVLYTYIICLLINGIATMVTSFLTNYYMMAIYSFVFGLTFGATINLTSILSVKLFGLEKISNVSGLIFLFTGFAIAIGSPVAGE
;
A
#
# COMPACT_ATOMS: atom_id res chain seq x y z
N MET A 1 25.59 27.71 26.76
CA MET A 1 25.44 26.28 26.35
C MET A 1 23.97 26.07 26.01
N PRO A 2 23.60 25.82 24.74
CA PRO A 2 22.21 25.57 24.41
C PRO A 2 21.81 24.17 24.91
N SER A 3 20.70 24.13 25.62
CA SER A 3 20.06 22.93 26.17
C SER A 3 19.75 21.93 25.07
N SER A 4 20.25 20.70 25.23
CA SER A 4 19.89 19.55 24.44
C SER A 4 18.37 19.37 24.43
N SER A 5 17.74 19.47 23.25
CA SER A 5 16.36 19.04 23.05
C SER A 5 16.31 17.54 23.32
N SER A 6 15.82 17.15 24.50
CA SER A 6 15.56 15.75 24.83
C SER A 6 14.57 15.21 23.79
N ALA A 7 15.04 14.31 22.93
CA ALA A 7 14.18 13.54 22.05
C ALA A 7 13.07 12.90 22.92
N PRO A 8 11.79 12.98 22.50
CA PRO A 8 10.71 12.37 23.27
C PRO A 8 10.99 10.87 23.45
N PRO A 9 10.62 10.29 24.61
CA PRO A 9 10.89 8.88 24.88
C PRO A 9 10.25 8.00 23.79
N PRO A 10 10.92 6.90 23.38
CA PRO A 10 10.36 5.96 22.42
C PRO A 10 9.03 5.43 22.96
N ASP A 11 7.99 5.43 22.10
CA ASP A 11 6.67 4.94 22.47
C ASP A 11 6.79 3.46 22.88
N PRO A 12 6.39 3.07 24.10
CA PRO A 12 6.51 1.70 24.59
C PRO A 12 5.73 0.67 23.77
N ASN A 13 4.86 1.12 22.84
CA ASN A 13 4.14 0.25 21.92
C ASN A 13 4.93 -0.13 20.66
N ILE A 14 6.05 0.55 20.36
CA ILE A 14 6.95 0.22 19.24
C ILE A 14 7.72 -1.06 19.56
N ASP A 15 7.79 -1.99 18.61
CA ASP A 15 8.32 -3.36 18.78
C ASP A 15 7.57 -4.23 19.83
N GLY A 16 6.42 -3.75 20.35
CA GLY A 16 5.62 -4.40 21.39
C GLY A 16 4.62 -5.47 20.90
N GLY A 17 3.78 -5.96 21.81
CA GLY A 17 2.86 -7.08 21.56
C GLY A 17 1.83 -6.87 20.44
N TRP A 18 1.24 -5.67 20.33
CA TRP A 18 0.26 -5.38 19.27
C TRP A 18 0.89 -5.39 17.87
N GLY A 19 2.17 -5.02 17.74
CA GLY A 19 2.91 -5.10 16.48
C GLY A 19 2.90 -6.52 15.90
N TRP A 20 3.03 -7.54 16.75
CA TRP A 20 2.97 -8.95 16.33
C TRP A 20 1.56 -9.40 15.92
N ALA A 21 0.50 -8.86 16.54
CA ALA A 21 -0.86 -9.05 16.07
C ALA A 21 -1.07 -8.45 14.66
N VAL A 22 -0.47 -7.30 14.38
CA VAL A 22 -0.45 -6.70 13.03
C VAL A 22 0.36 -7.56 12.06
N VAL A 23 1.50 -8.13 12.48
CA VAL A 23 2.26 -9.07 11.63
C VAL A 23 1.43 -10.30 11.28
N PHE A 24 0.73 -10.89 12.23
CA PHE A 24 -0.16 -12.04 11.96
C PHE A 24 -1.30 -11.67 11.01
N SER A 25 -1.96 -10.52 11.24
CA SER A 25 -3.01 -10.02 10.36
C SER A 25 -2.50 -9.80 8.93
N THR A 26 -1.40 -9.07 8.78
CA THR A 26 -0.79 -8.77 7.47
C THR A 26 -0.25 -10.03 6.78
N PHE A 27 0.29 -11.00 7.53
CA PHE A 27 0.65 -12.32 7.02
C PHE A 27 -0.55 -13.01 6.38
N THR A 28 -1.69 -13.06 7.08
CA THR A 28 -2.90 -13.72 6.58
C THR A 28 -3.50 -12.97 5.39
N VAL A 29 -3.50 -11.63 5.39
CA VAL A 29 -3.91 -10.83 4.23
C VAL A 29 -3.02 -11.15 3.01
N ARG A 30 -1.69 -11.23 3.21
CA ARG A 30 -0.76 -11.60 2.13
C ARG A 30 -0.91 -13.04 1.67
N PHE A 31 -1.22 -13.96 2.57
CA PHE A 31 -1.57 -15.35 2.25
C PHE A 31 -2.77 -15.41 1.30
N ILE A 32 -3.85 -14.71 1.63
CA ILE A 32 -5.07 -14.71 0.83
C ILE A 32 -4.82 -14.03 -0.53
N MET A 33 -4.26 -12.82 -0.53
CA MET A 33 -4.09 -12.03 -1.75
C MET A 33 -3.10 -12.66 -2.73
N HIS A 34 -1.89 -13.00 -2.28
CA HIS A 34 -0.90 -13.62 -3.18
C HIS A 34 -1.25 -15.07 -3.49
N GLY A 35 -1.88 -15.81 -2.57
CA GLY A 35 -2.41 -17.13 -2.88
C GLY A 35 -3.39 -17.06 -4.05
N PHE A 36 -4.27 -16.06 -4.06
CA PHE A 36 -5.19 -15.84 -5.19
C PHE A 36 -4.46 -15.54 -6.50
N PHE A 37 -3.42 -14.71 -6.46
CA PHE A 37 -2.59 -14.45 -7.65
C PHE A 37 -1.93 -15.71 -8.20
N LEU A 38 -1.51 -16.62 -7.33
CA LEU A 38 -0.90 -17.88 -7.73
C LEU A 38 -1.91 -18.90 -8.27
N CYS A 39 -3.20 -18.73 -8.00
CA CYS A 39 -4.26 -19.52 -8.64
C CYS A 39 -4.49 -19.13 -10.12
N SER A 40 -3.77 -18.12 -10.64
CA SER A 40 -3.88 -17.65 -12.02
C SER A 40 -3.76 -18.76 -13.06
N GLY A 41 -2.84 -19.71 -12.88
CA GLY A 41 -2.68 -20.83 -13.81
C GLY A 41 -3.91 -21.73 -13.89
N ILE A 42 -4.60 -21.96 -12.77
CA ILE A 42 -5.78 -22.83 -12.72
C ILE A 42 -6.98 -22.09 -13.35
N TYR A 43 -7.22 -20.85 -12.95
CA TYR A 43 -8.29 -20.04 -13.54
C TYR A 43 -8.08 -19.78 -15.04
N TYR A 44 -6.82 -19.66 -15.49
CA TYR A 44 -6.49 -19.51 -16.89
C TYR A 44 -7.00 -20.67 -17.75
N VAL A 45 -6.75 -21.92 -17.33
CA VAL A 45 -7.20 -23.12 -18.08
C VAL A 45 -8.72 -23.14 -18.14
N GLU A 46 -9.38 -22.93 -17.00
CA GLU A 46 -10.84 -22.90 -16.90
C GLU A 46 -11.49 -21.79 -17.75
N PHE A 47 -10.92 -20.58 -17.76
CA PHE A 47 -11.46 -19.49 -18.58
C PHE A 47 -11.28 -19.75 -20.07
N ARG A 48 -10.14 -20.34 -20.46
CA ARG A 48 -9.89 -20.70 -21.84
C ARG A 48 -10.91 -21.71 -22.34
N GLU A 49 -11.17 -22.76 -21.56
CA GLU A 49 -12.12 -23.82 -21.92
C GLU A 49 -13.57 -23.31 -21.89
N TYR A 50 -13.97 -22.61 -20.83
CA TYR A 50 -15.35 -22.13 -20.66
C TYR A 50 -15.76 -21.09 -21.72
N PHE A 51 -14.87 -20.15 -22.06
CA PHE A 51 -15.16 -19.10 -23.05
C PHE A 51 -14.66 -19.43 -24.47
N ASN A 52 -14.02 -20.58 -24.67
CA ASN A 52 -13.43 -21.02 -25.94
C ASN A 52 -12.59 -19.92 -26.63
N THR A 53 -11.64 -19.35 -25.88
CA THR A 53 -10.85 -18.19 -26.33
C THR A 53 -9.38 -18.52 -26.54
N THR A 54 -8.61 -17.56 -27.06
CA THR A 54 -7.16 -17.72 -27.27
C THR A 54 -6.39 -17.70 -25.95
N SER A 55 -5.21 -18.34 -25.94
CA SER A 55 -4.31 -18.35 -24.77
C SER A 55 -3.93 -16.93 -24.31
N GLY A 56 -3.75 -15.99 -25.25
CA GLY A 56 -3.48 -14.59 -24.91
C GLY A 56 -4.66 -13.92 -24.21
N ALA A 57 -5.88 -14.11 -24.71
CA ALA A 57 -7.07 -13.51 -24.09
C ALA A 57 -7.33 -14.05 -22.68
N ALA A 58 -7.22 -15.37 -22.47
CA ALA A 58 -7.40 -15.98 -21.15
C ALA A 58 -6.37 -15.50 -20.11
N SER A 59 -5.09 -15.38 -20.50
CA SER A 59 -4.03 -14.96 -19.58
C SER A 59 -4.10 -13.47 -19.22
N LEU A 60 -4.61 -12.63 -20.14
CA LEU A 60 -4.78 -11.18 -19.92
C LEU A 60 -5.64 -10.85 -18.70
N VAL A 61 -6.62 -11.68 -18.33
CA VAL A 61 -7.46 -11.44 -17.14
C VAL A 61 -6.60 -11.28 -15.88
N MET A 62 -5.68 -12.23 -15.66
CA MET A 62 -4.82 -12.22 -14.48
C MET A 62 -3.66 -11.22 -14.61
N SER A 63 -3.16 -10.97 -15.82
CA SER A 63 -2.17 -9.90 -16.06
C SER A 63 -2.73 -8.52 -15.76
N ILE A 64 -3.98 -8.23 -16.17
CA ILE A 64 -4.67 -6.98 -15.85
C ILE A 64 -4.85 -6.88 -14.32
N LEU A 65 -5.25 -7.95 -13.64
CA LEU A 65 -5.39 -7.98 -12.18
C LEU A 65 -4.07 -7.62 -11.46
N LEU A 66 -2.97 -8.26 -11.84
CA LEU A 66 -1.65 -8.05 -11.23
C LEU A 66 -1.09 -6.66 -11.56
N GLY A 67 -1.20 -6.24 -12.82
CA GLY A 67 -0.78 -4.92 -13.29
C GLY A 67 -1.55 -3.81 -12.57
N THR A 68 -2.88 -3.90 -12.53
CA THR A 68 -3.75 -2.92 -11.87
C THR A 68 -3.43 -2.80 -10.38
N THR A 69 -3.25 -3.93 -9.69
CA THR A 69 -2.87 -3.97 -8.25
C THR A 69 -1.64 -3.11 -7.97
N ASN A 70 -0.64 -3.14 -8.85
CA ASN A 70 0.62 -2.45 -8.66
C ASN A 70 0.58 -0.99 -9.17
N ILE A 71 -0.05 -0.74 -10.32
CA ILE A 71 -0.19 0.61 -10.91
C ILE A 71 -0.93 1.57 -9.98
N ILE A 72 -1.86 1.07 -9.16
CA ILE A 72 -2.62 1.86 -8.19
C ILE A 72 -1.79 2.27 -6.96
N GLY A 73 -0.56 1.79 -6.84
CA GLY A 73 0.36 2.09 -5.74
C GLY A 73 0.42 3.57 -5.33
N PRO A 74 0.60 4.55 -6.25
CA PRO A 74 0.62 5.97 -5.90
C PRO A 74 -0.72 6.46 -5.33
N ILE A 75 -1.84 6.02 -5.93
CA ILE A 75 -3.19 6.36 -5.45
C ILE A 75 -3.41 5.79 -4.06
N ALA A 76 -3.04 4.53 -3.84
CA ALA A 76 -3.10 3.87 -2.54
C ALA A 76 -2.25 4.63 -1.51
N SER A 77 -1.03 5.07 -1.87
CA SER A 77 -0.17 5.88 -0.99
C SER A 77 -0.81 7.20 -0.60
N ALA A 78 -1.38 7.93 -1.57
CA ALA A 78 -1.99 9.23 -1.32
C ALA A 78 -3.24 9.09 -0.43
N LEU A 79 -4.05 8.04 -0.64
CA LEU A 79 -5.19 7.72 0.20
C LEU A 79 -4.77 7.33 1.62
N VAL A 80 -3.69 6.56 1.74
CA VAL A 80 -3.12 6.13 3.02
C VAL A 80 -2.62 7.34 3.81
N THR A 81 -1.90 8.26 3.16
CA THR A 81 -1.43 9.52 3.77
C THR A 81 -2.59 10.43 4.18
N LYS A 82 -3.70 10.42 3.45
CA LYS A 82 -4.88 11.27 3.74
C LYS A 82 -5.78 10.71 4.84
N TYR A 83 -5.98 9.40 4.83
CA TYR A 83 -6.88 8.71 5.74
C TYR A 83 -6.07 7.90 6.76
N SER A 84 -6.11 6.58 6.66
CA SER A 84 -5.32 5.68 7.49
C SER A 84 -5.13 4.35 6.76
N CYS A 85 -4.12 3.57 7.14
CA CYS A 85 -3.90 2.22 6.61
C CYS A 85 -5.15 1.33 6.79
N ARG A 86 -5.83 1.44 7.95
CA ARG A 86 -7.06 0.72 8.25
C ARG A 86 -8.18 1.05 7.27
N THR A 87 -8.50 2.34 7.12
CA THR A 87 -9.62 2.77 6.28
C THR A 87 -9.41 2.35 4.83
N VAL A 88 -8.20 2.57 4.29
CA VAL A 88 -7.90 2.24 2.89
C VAL A 88 -7.96 0.74 2.63
N SER A 89 -7.41 -0.06 3.55
CA SER A 89 -7.44 -1.52 3.43
C SER A 89 -8.84 -2.11 3.57
N ILE A 90 -9.70 -1.57 4.44
CA ILE A 90 -11.13 -1.97 4.52
C ILE A 90 -11.84 -1.65 3.21
N THR A 91 -11.68 -0.43 2.69
CA THR A 91 -12.33 -0.04 1.43
C THR A 91 -11.84 -0.90 0.26
N GLY A 92 -10.55 -1.20 0.20
CA GLY A 92 -9.98 -2.09 -0.81
C GLY A 92 -10.54 -3.51 -0.73
N SER A 93 -10.66 -4.07 0.47
CA SER A 93 -11.21 -5.41 0.68
C SER A 93 -12.67 -5.53 0.23
N VAL A 94 -13.49 -4.51 0.49
CA VAL A 94 -14.87 -4.44 0.00
C VAL A 94 -14.92 -4.38 -1.52
N ILE A 95 -14.11 -3.51 -2.13
CA ILE A 95 -14.04 -3.37 -3.60
C ILE A 95 -13.59 -4.68 -4.26
N SER A 96 -12.57 -5.35 -3.70
CA SER A 96 -12.11 -6.65 -4.20
C SER A 96 -13.19 -7.72 -4.12
N CYS A 97 -13.92 -7.79 -3.00
CA CYS A 97 -15.02 -8.75 -2.84
C CYS A 97 -16.14 -8.49 -3.85
N ILE A 98 -16.54 -7.22 -4.05
CA ILE A 98 -17.53 -6.84 -5.06
C ILE A 98 -17.05 -7.22 -6.46
N GLY A 99 -15.77 -6.96 -6.80
CA GLY A 99 -15.19 -7.33 -8.08
C GLY A 99 -15.29 -8.83 -8.36
N LEU A 100 -14.91 -9.66 -7.38
CA LEU A 100 -14.98 -11.12 -7.47
C LEU A 100 -16.42 -11.63 -7.58
N LEU A 101 -17.35 -11.07 -6.81
CA LEU A 101 -18.77 -11.46 -6.86
C LEU A 101 -19.41 -11.06 -8.20
N LEU A 102 -19.08 -9.89 -8.74
CA LEU A 102 -19.55 -9.48 -10.07
C LEU A 102 -19.05 -10.43 -11.14
N SER A 103 -17.80 -10.92 -11.05
CA SER A 103 -17.24 -11.89 -12.00
C SER A 103 -18.06 -13.18 -12.12
N LEU A 104 -18.85 -13.57 -11.11
CA LEU A 104 -19.73 -14.74 -11.19
C LEU A 104 -20.81 -14.62 -12.27
N ALA A 105 -21.23 -13.38 -12.58
CA ALA A 105 -22.23 -13.08 -13.60
C ALA A 105 -21.64 -12.91 -15.01
N ALA A 106 -20.35 -13.23 -15.22
CA ALA A 106 -19.68 -12.98 -16.49
C ALA A 106 -20.28 -13.80 -17.66
N PRO A 107 -20.78 -13.14 -18.72
CA PRO A 107 -21.23 -13.82 -19.94
C PRO A 107 -20.12 -13.98 -20.98
N CYS A 108 -19.06 -13.17 -20.90
CA CYS A 108 -17.91 -13.17 -21.82
C CYS A 108 -16.61 -12.82 -21.08
N ILE A 109 -15.46 -13.01 -21.73
CA ILE A 109 -14.15 -12.78 -21.11
C ILE A 109 -13.85 -11.29 -20.88
N GLU A 110 -14.39 -10.40 -21.72
CA GLU A 110 -14.21 -8.95 -21.58
C GLU A 110 -14.85 -8.45 -20.29
N TYR A 111 -15.93 -9.10 -19.85
CA TYR A 111 -16.55 -8.83 -18.56
C TYR A 111 -15.60 -9.19 -17.40
N LEU A 112 -14.77 -10.22 -17.55
CA LEU A 112 -13.74 -10.58 -16.58
C LEU A 112 -12.56 -9.61 -16.59
N TYR A 113 -12.18 -9.03 -17.74
CA TYR A 113 -11.17 -7.95 -17.75
C TYR A 113 -11.59 -6.78 -16.86
N LEU A 114 -12.86 -6.40 -16.90
CA LEU A 114 -13.39 -5.31 -16.08
C LEU A 114 -13.55 -5.71 -14.61
N THR A 115 -14.21 -6.84 -14.33
CA THR A 115 -14.57 -7.22 -12.95
C THR A 115 -13.41 -7.87 -12.21
N LEU A 116 -12.84 -8.93 -12.77
CA LEU A 116 -11.74 -9.66 -12.16
C LEU A 116 -10.40 -8.94 -12.36
N GLY A 117 -10.17 -8.33 -13.51
CA GLY A 117 -8.95 -7.56 -13.78
C GLY A 117 -8.96 -6.22 -13.05
N LEU A 118 -9.75 -5.26 -13.54
CA LEU A 118 -9.68 -3.87 -13.10
C LEU A 118 -10.27 -3.63 -11.70
N ILE A 119 -11.51 -4.05 -11.43
CA ILE A 119 -12.19 -3.75 -10.15
C ILE A 119 -11.50 -4.50 -9.00
N THR A 120 -11.28 -5.81 -9.16
CA THR A 120 -10.62 -6.61 -8.12
C THR A 120 -9.17 -6.18 -7.92
N GLY A 121 -8.45 -5.88 -9.01
CA GLY A 121 -7.08 -5.37 -8.95
C GLY A 121 -7.01 -4.01 -8.27
N PHE A 122 -8.01 -3.15 -8.47
CA PHE A 122 -8.08 -1.87 -7.77
C PHE A 122 -8.27 -2.06 -6.27
N GLY A 123 -9.19 -2.93 -5.86
CA GLY A 123 -9.38 -3.26 -4.46
C GLY A 123 -8.10 -3.83 -3.84
N PHE A 124 -7.42 -4.75 -4.52
CA PHE A 124 -6.18 -5.36 -4.03
C PHE A 124 -5.03 -4.35 -3.94
N GLY A 125 -4.89 -3.43 -4.90
CA GLY A 125 -3.89 -2.35 -4.80
C GLY A 125 -4.08 -1.50 -3.54
N LEU A 126 -5.34 -1.23 -3.17
CA LEU A 126 -5.68 -0.52 -1.93
C LEU A 126 -5.43 -1.35 -0.66
N VAL A 127 -5.40 -2.68 -0.72
CA VAL A 127 -5.08 -3.54 0.44
C VAL A 127 -3.57 -3.75 0.56
N PHE A 128 -2.88 -3.91 -0.55
CA PHE A 128 -1.48 -4.33 -0.59
C PHE A 128 -0.53 -3.30 0.04
N LEU A 129 -0.68 -2.02 -0.31
CA LEU A 129 0.21 -0.97 0.22
C LEU A 129 0.06 -0.76 1.74
N PRO A 130 -1.16 -0.60 2.31
CA PRO A 130 -1.34 -0.51 3.77
C PRO A 130 -0.78 -1.68 4.55
N THR A 131 -0.79 -2.88 3.96
CA THR A 131 -0.29 -4.10 4.60
C THR A 131 1.22 -4.00 4.83
N ILE A 132 1.96 -3.36 3.93
CA ILE A 132 3.41 -3.17 4.03
C ILE A 132 3.74 -2.00 4.96
N THR A 133 3.06 -0.87 4.79
CA THR A 133 3.33 0.33 5.58
C THR A 133 2.89 0.19 7.04
N SER A 134 1.83 -0.57 7.32
CA SER A 134 1.36 -0.83 8.70
C SER A 134 2.40 -1.56 9.54
N VAL A 135 3.05 -2.60 9.01
CA VAL A 135 4.13 -3.32 9.73
C VAL A 135 5.32 -2.40 9.96
N ALA A 136 5.75 -1.67 8.92
CA ALA A 136 6.90 -0.76 9.04
C ALA A 136 6.73 0.32 10.11
N MET A 137 5.49 0.77 10.36
CA MET A 137 5.17 1.76 11.39
C MET A 137 5.16 1.21 12.82
N HIS A 138 5.01 -0.11 13.03
CA HIS A 138 4.96 -0.72 14.38
C HIS A 138 6.32 -1.20 14.89
N PHE A 139 7.30 -1.34 14.01
CA PHE A 139 8.62 -1.88 14.34
C PHE A 139 9.72 -0.90 13.98
N GLU A 140 10.72 -0.79 14.85
CA GLU A 140 11.95 -0.04 14.61
C GLU A 140 13.16 -0.98 14.67
N LYS A 141 13.33 -1.72 15.78
CA LYS A 141 14.48 -2.61 15.97
C LYS A 141 14.33 -3.94 15.26
N LYS A 142 13.11 -4.50 15.20
CA LYS A 142 12.82 -5.80 14.59
C LYS A 142 12.09 -5.68 13.25
N ARG A 143 12.31 -4.55 12.56
CA ARG A 143 11.54 -4.19 11.37
C ARG A 143 11.77 -5.17 10.22
N ALA A 144 13.00 -5.61 9.97
CA ALA A 144 13.28 -6.49 8.85
C ALA A 144 12.69 -7.89 9.05
N THR A 145 12.73 -8.39 10.28
CA THR A 145 12.13 -9.66 10.70
C THR A 145 10.60 -9.60 10.59
N ALA A 146 9.98 -8.54 11.11
CA ALA A 146 8.52 -8.37 11.05
C ALA A 146 8.01 -8.28 9.60
N MET A 147 8.70 -7.52 8.74
CA MET A 147 8.38 -7.42 7.31
C MET A 147 8.61 -8.74 6.59
N GLY A 148 9.68 -9.45 6.92
CA GLY A 148 10.02 -10.77 6.39
C GLY A 148 8.93 -11.79 6.70
N ILE A 149 8.55 -11.92 7.98
CA ILE A 149 7.47 -12.79 8.43
C ILE A 149 6.15 -12.42 7.76
N SER A 150 5.73 -11.15 7.82
CA SER A 150 4.50 -10.70 7.13
C SER A 150 4.49 -11.09 5.66
N SER A 151 5.60 -10.86 4.95
CA SER A 151 5.74 -11.17 3.52
C SER A 151 5.79 -12.66 3.19
N ALA A 152 6.14 -13.52 4.14
CA ALA A 152 6.19 -14.97 3.98
C ALA A 152 4.80 -15.59 3.76
N GLY A 153 3.74 -14.91 4.22
CA GLY A 153 2.35 -15.34 4.00
C GLY A 153 2.05 -15.63 2.53
N SER A 154 2.65 -14.89 1.60
CA SER A 154 2.44 -15.12 0.17
C SER A 154 2.85 -16.51 -0.32
N GLY A 155 3.90 -17.09 0.26
CA GLY A 155 4.38 -18.41 -0.16
C GLY A 155 3.61 -19.55 0.50
N MET A 156 3.15 -19.34 1.73
CA MET A 156 2.17 -20.24 2.35
C MET A 156 0.85 -20.27 1.56
N GLY A 157 0.45 -19.14 0.96
CA GLY A 157 -0.70 -19.07 0.06
C GLY A 157 -0.56 -20.00 -1.14
N ALA A 158 0.66 -20.15 -1.69
CA ALA A 158 0.96 -21.08 -2.77
C ALA A 158 0.71 -22.54 -2.36
N LEU A 159 1.16 -22.91 -1.15
CA LEU A 159 1.11 -24.29 -0.67
C LEU A 159 -0.30 -24.76 -0.33
N PHE A 160 -1.15 -23.86 0.19
CA PHE A 160 -2.47 -24.23 0.69
C PHE A 160 -3.61 -23.75 -0.22
N LEU A 161 -3.59 -22.49 -0.65
CA LEU A 161 -4.72 -21.90 -1.36
C LEU A 161 -4.82 -22.40 -2.81
N VAL A 162 -3.69 -22.70 -3.46
CA VAL A 162 -3.67 -23.20 -4.84
C VAL A 162 -4.29 -24.60 -4.93
N PRO A 163 -3.83 -25.64 -4.18
CA PRO A 163 -4.49 -26.96 -4.20
C PRO A 163 -5.94 -26.90 -3.71
N PHE A 164 -6.23 -26.04 -2.73
CA PHE A 164 -7.59 -25.85 -2.25
C PHE A 164 -8.52 -25.29 -3.35
N THR A 165 -8.04 -24.36 -4.17
CA THR A 165 -8.81 -23.80 -5.29
C THR A 165 -9.01 -24.83 -6.39
N GLU A 166 -8.00 -25.64 -6.70
CA GLU A 166 -8.14 -26.77 -7.64
C GLU A 166 -9.20 -27.77 -7.16
N TRP A 167 -9.16 -28.14 -5.88
CA TRP A 167 -10.17 -29.00 -5.27
C TRP A 167 -11.58 -28.40 -5.36
N LEU A 168 -11.73 -27.09 -5.13
CA LEU A 168 -13.01 -26.41 -5.29
C LEU A 168 -13.53 -26.44 -6.73
N ILE A 169 -12.67 -26.21 -7.72
CA ILE A 169 -13.05 -26.24 -9.14
C ILE A 169 -13.56 -27.63 -9.51
N ASN A 170 -12.85 -28.68 -9.09
CA ASN A 170 -13.23 -30.07 -9.31
C ASN A 170 -14.53 -30.45 -8.57
N TYR A 171 -14.75 -29.93 -7.36
CA TYR A 171 -15.96 -30.22 -6.58
C TYR A 171 -17.23 -29.56 -7.15
N TYR A 172 -17.11 -28.31 -7.62
CA TYR A 172 -18.23 -27.56 -8.18
C TYR A 172 -18.39 -27.72 -9.70
N ASN A 173 -17.55 -28.55 -10.34
CA ASN A 173 -17.45 -28.71 -11.79
C ASN A 173 -17.39 -27.37 -12.54
N GLY A 174 -16.59 -26.43 -12.02
CA GLY A 174 -16.34 -25.16 -12.69
C GLY A 174 -15.86 -24.03 -11.80
N TRP A 175 -15.26 -23.02 -12.44
CA TRP A 175 -14.62 -21.88 -11.78
C TRP A 175 -15.56 -20.98 -10.99
N LYS A 176 -16.86 -20.90 -11.32
CA LYS A 176 -17.81 -19.99 -10.66
C LYS A 176 -18.03 -20.36 -9.18
N GLY A 177 -18.20 -21.65 -8.88
CA GLY A 177 -18.35 -22.12 -7.50
C GLY A 177 -17.09 -21.90 -6.67
N ALA A 178 -15.93 -22.17 -7.24
CA ALA A 178 -14.64 -21.89 -6.62
C ALA A 178 -14.45 -20.40 -6.33
N LEU A 179 -14.71 -19.54 -7.33
CA LEU A 179 -14.56 -18.10 -7.21
C LEU A 179 -15.50 -17.50 -6.15
N LEU A 180 -16.71 -18.05 -6.00
CA LEU A 180 -17.64 -17.65 -4.94
C LEU A 180 -17.05 -17.92 -3.54
N ILE A 181 -16.52 -19.12 -3.29
CA ILE A 181 -15.88 -19.46 -2.02
C ILE A 181 -14.63 -18.60 -1.80
N THR A 182 -13.81 -18.41 -2.83
CA THR A 182 -12.62 -17.55 -2.77
C THR A 182 -12.98 -16.09 -2.46
N SER A 183 -14.11 -15.58 -2.97
CA SER A 183 -14.60 -14.23 -2.62
C SER A 183 -14.94 -14.10 -1.13
N GLY A 184 -15.51 -15.15 -0.53
CA GLY A 184 -15.75 -15.23 0.91
C GLY A 184 -14.45 -15.23 1.72
N ILE A 185 -13.41 -15.93 1.25
CA ILE A 185 -12.08 -15.91 1.86
C ILE A 185 -11.47 -14.50 1.76
N VAL A 186 -11.54 -13.85 0.59
CA VAL A 186 -11.06 -12.47 0.38
C VAL A 186 -11.80 -11.47 1.27
N MET A 187 -13.09 -11.68 1.55
CA MET A 187 -13.84 -10.83 2.47
C MET A 187 -13.25 -10.82 3.90
N HIS A 188 -12.56 -11.88 4.34
CA HIS A 188 -11.90 -11.91 5.65
C HIS A 188 -10.77 -10.88 5.76
N CYS A 189 -10.20 -10.42 4.63
CA CYS A 189 -9.24 -9.32 4.62
C CYS A 189 -9.81 -8.06 5.29
N LEU A 190 -11.12 -7.80 5.17
CA LEU A 190 -11.77 -6.67 5.84
C LEU A 190 -11.61 -6.73 7.37
N VAL A 191 -11.86 -7.90 7.95
CA VAL A 191 -11.78 -8.11 9.40
C VAL A 191 -10.32 -8.01 9.85
N LEU A 192 -9.40 -8.59 9.07
CA LEU A 192 -7.96 -8.51 9.34
C LEU A 192 -7.45 -7.07 9.27
N SER A 193 -7.95 -6.24 8.36
CA SER A 193 -7.59 -4.81 8.26
C SER A 193 -7.95 -4.00 9.52
N LEU A 194 -8.86 -4.46 10.37
CA LEU A 194 -9.20 -3.78 11.63
C LEU A 194 -8.02 -3.71 12.61
N PHE A 195 -7.07 -4.66 12.52
CA PHE A 195 -5.87 -4.68 13.34
C PHE A 195 -4.90 -3.54 12.99
N TYR A 196 -5.01 -2.96 11.78
CA TYR A 196 -4.09 -1.93 11.31
C TYR A 196 -4.28 -0.63 12.11
N CYS A 197 -3.25 0.21 12.18
CA CYS A 197 -3.30 1.47 12.90
C CYS A 197 -4.41 2.40 12.41
N LYS A 198 -5.18 2.97 13.37
CA LYS A 198 -6.22 3.97 13.12
C LYS A 198 -5.64 5.39 12.92
N LYS A 199 -4.44 5.65 13.45
CA LYS A 199 -3.82 6.99 13.48
C LYS A 199 -2.43 6.98 12.85
N TYR A 200 -2.21 7.87 11.88
CA TYR A 200 -0.89 8.36 11.51
C TYR A 200 -0.34 9.20 12.67
N ALA A 201 0.31 8.56 13.65
CA ALA A 201 0.78 9.24 14.85
C ALA A 201 2.02 10.12 14.61
N PHE A 202 2.75 9.95 13.49
CA PHE A 202 4.06 10.57 13.31
C PHE A 202 4.04 11.92 12.57
N VAL A 203 3.14 12.12 11.61
CA VAL A 203 3.13 13.33 10.75
C VAL A 203 2.76 14.61 11.51
N ARG A 204 2.13 14.51 12.69
CA ARG A 204 1.73 15.69 13.48
C ARG A 204 2.80 16.20 14.45
N ARG A 205 4.00 15.60 14.50
CA ARG A 205 5.03 16.00 15.47
C ARG A 205 5.99 17.09 14.95
N ASN A 206 6.04 17.33 13.63
CA ASN A 206 7.05 18.18 12.99
C ASN A 206 6.50 19.32 12.12
N GLU A 207 5.19 19.60 12.11
CA GLU A 207 4.73 20.90 11.59
C GLU A 207 5.11 21.96 12.64
N PRO A 208 5.95 22.96 12.31
CA PRO A 208 6.02 24.16 13.11
C PRO A 208 4.59 24.71 13.18
N VAL A 209 4.17 25.14 14.36
CA VAL A 209 3.02 26.05 14.45
C VAL A 209 3.45 27.30 13.69
N GLU A 210 3.13 27.36 12.40
CA GLU A 210 3.09 28.63 11.68
C GLU A 210 2.06 29.47 12.42
N ASN A 211 2.55 30.38 13.24
CA ASN A 211 1.77 31.49 13.76
C ASN A 211 1.13 32.12 12.52
N SER A 212 -0.18 31.99 12.40
CA SER A 212 -0.98 32.75 11.45
C SER A 212 -0.92 34.22 11.84
N SER A 213 0.15 34.90 11.43
CA SER A 213 0.24 36.36 11.36
C SER A 213 0.10 36.75 9.89
N ASP A 214 -1.10 36.57 9.34
CA ASP A 214 -1.53 37.28 8.14
C ASP A 214 -2.27 38.55 8.61
N GLN A 215 -1.50 39.60 8.91
CA GLN A 215 -2.01 40.96 8.73
C GLN A 215 -1.59 41.42 7.33
N PRO A 216 -2.51 41.89 6.48
CA PRO A 216 -2.13 42.44 5.19
C PRO A 216 -1.49 43.81 5.39
N GLU A 217 -0.25 43.95 4.93
CA GLU A 217 0.43 45.24 4.73
C GLU A 217 -0.33 46.08 3.70
N SER A 218 -0.65 47.33 4.06
CA SER A 218 -1.01 48.39 3.14
C SER A 218 0.01 49.52 3.27
N ASP A 219 0.73 49.79 2.19
CA ASP A 219 1.69 50.88 2.06
C ASP A 219 1.05 52.28 2.02
N SER A 220 1.89 53.26 2.39
CA SER A 220 1.83 54.73 2.19
C SER A 220 1.31 55.63 3.33
N SER A 221 2.26 56.35 3.91
CA SER A 221 2.22 57.56 4.77
C SER A 221 1.49 58.75 4.08
N PRO A 222 1.29 59.96 4.69
CA PRO A 222 1.88 60.49 5.94
C PRO A 222 0.92 61.29 6.88
N ASN A 223 1.27 61.38 8.18
CA ASN A 223 1.41 62.64 8.94
C ASN A 223 1.53 62.37 10.45
N SER A 224 2.64 62.82 11.01
CA SER A 224 2.89 63.14 12.43
C SER A 224 2.02 64.35 12.89
N PRO A 225 2.00 64.79 14.18
CA PRO A 225 2.92 64.48 15.28
C PRO A 225 2.28 64.31 16.68
N ASP A 226 3.16 64.14 17.68
CA ASP A 226 2.98 64.41 19.12
C ASP A 226 2.18 63.39 19.94
N SER A 227 2.54 62.98 21.15
CA SER A 227 3.69 63.19 22.05
C SER A 227 3.44 62.29 23.29
N LEU A 228 4.51 61.93 24.04
CA LEU A 228 4.57 61.78 25.52
C LEU A 228 3.47 60.91 26.20
N GLU A 229 3.71 59.80 26.91
CA GLU A 229 4.46 59.61 28.18
C GLU A 229 4.17 58.15 28.60
N SER A 230 5.16 57.30 28.89
CA SER A 230 5.73 57.06 30.22
C SER A 230 4.81 56.39 31.28
N ASN A 231 5.25 55.19 31.71
CA ASN A 231 5.34 54.74 33.10
C ASN A 231 4.07 54.62 33.99
N LYS A 232 3.68 53.39 34.36
CA LYS A 232 4.04 52.72 35.65
C LYS A 232 3.07 51.60 36.07
N LYS A 233 3.69 50.54 36.59
CA LYS A 233 3.19 49.54 37.56
C LYS A 233 2.13 50.07 38.55
N LYS A 234 1.13 49.25 38.90
CA LYS A 234 1.08 48.49 40.18
C LYS A 234 -0.23 47.73 40.39
N ASP A 235 -0.06 46.63 41.11
CA ASP A 235 -1.03 45.73 41.73
C ASP A 235 -2.17 46.45 42.48
N ASN A 236 -3.40 45.92 42.46
CA ASN A 236 -3.96 45.14 43.60
C ASN A 236 -5.45 44.79 43.45
N LYS A 237 -5.76 43.55 43.85
CA LYS A 237 -6.91 43.05 44.64
C LYS A 237 -8.38 43.32 44.23
N HIS A 238 -9.09 42.20 44.08
CA HIS A 238 -10.40 41.84 44.66
C HIS A 238 -11.41 42.97 44.95
N ASN A 239 -12.62 42.91 44.41
CA ASN A 239 -13.72 42.09 44.96
C ASN A 239 -14.99 42.18 44.10
N ILE A 240 -15.75 41.09 44.11
CA ILE A 240 -17.07 40.91 43.51
C ILE A 240 -18.13 41.43 44.49
N ARG A 241 -19.10 42.25 44.03
CA ARG A 241 -20.55 41.95 44.12
C ARG A 241 -21.48 43.10 43.72
N SER A 242 -22.50 42.68 42.96
CA SER A 242 -23.91 43.09 42.94
C SER A 242 -24.28 44.54 42.63
N VAL A 243 -24.97 44.73 41.52
CA VAL A 243 -25.97 45.79 41.38
C VAL A 243 -27.26 45.19 40.81
N SER A 244 -28.32 45.44 41.56
CA SER A 244 -29.73 45.10 41.36
C SER A 244 -30.42 45.98 40.32
N GLU A 245 -31.51 45.46 39.78
CA GLU A 245 -32.49 46.12 38.92
C GLU A 245 -33.26 47.23 39.65
N THR A 246 -33.37 48.39 38.99
CA THR A 246 -34.47 49.41 38.98
C THR A 246 -33.85 50.60 38.23
N ASP A 247 -34.25 51.01 37.02
CA ASP A 247 -35.59 51.43 36.64
C ASP A 247 -35.93 51.11 35.18
N MET A 248 -37.13 50.56 35.01
CA MET A 248 -37.82 50.38 33.75
C MET A 248 -38.86 51.50 33.61
N LYS A 249 -38.80 52.28 32.53
CA LYS A 249 -40.01 52.81 31.87
C LYS A 249 -39.72 53.29 30.45
N SER A 250 -40.66 52.97 29.57
CA SER A 250 -40.76 53.31 28.14
C SER A 250 -40.17 52.28 27.16
N TYR A 251 -40.88 51.16 27.05
CA TYR A 251 -40.79 50.15 25.99
C TYR A 251 -41.76 50.53 24.84
N ASN A 252 -41.33 50.41 23.58
CA ASN A 252 -42.21 50.51 22.40
C ASN A 252 -42.11 49.20 21.58
N PRO A 253 -43.20 48.44 21.34
CA PRO A 253 -43.13 47.06 20.82
C PRO A 253 -42.83 46.92 19.31
N ALA A 254 -42.74 48.02 18.55
CA ALA A 254 -42.47 47.99 17.11
C ALA A 254 -41.00 47.66 16.74
N SER A 255 -40.05 47.84 17.66
CA SER A 255 -38.63 47.59 17.39
C SER A 255 -38.25 46.10 17.43
N ILE A 256 -39.06 45.25 18.06
CA ILE A 256 -38.77 43.81 18.21
C ILE A 256 -39.12 43.03 16.93
N SER A 257 -40.14 43.45 16.17
CA SER A 257 -40.44 42.82 14.87
C SER A 257 -39.34 43.13 13.85
N GLU A 258 -38.84 44.36 13.79
CA GLU A 258 -37.72 44.71 12.91
C GLU A 258 -36.42 44.01 13.34
N LEU A 259 -36.14 43.90 14.65
CA LEU A 259 -34.94 43.21 15.13
C LEU A 259 -34.98 41.70 14.84
N ASN A 260 -36.17 41.09 14.86
CA ASN A 260 -36.34 39.67 14.54
C ASN A 260 -36.32 39.40 13.02
N ILE A 261 -36.86 40.32 12.20
CA ILE A 261 -36.74 40.25 10.74
C ILE A 261 -35.26 40.44 10.34
N MET A 262 -34.56 41.39 10.95
CA MET A 262 -33.13 41.62 10.70
C MET A 262 -32.28 40.43 11.17
N ARG A 263 -32.54 39.85 12.36
CA ARG A 263 -31.84 38.62 12.82
C ARG A 263 -32.11 37.40 11.95
N SER A 264 -33.30 37.28 11.36
CA SER A 264 -33.60 36.20 10.41
C SER A 264 -32.89 36.39 9.07
N ALA A 265 -32.72 37.65 8.63
CA ALA A 265 -31.95 38.00 7.43
C ALA A 265 -30.44 37.81 7.63
N THR A 266 -29.87 38.20 8.78
CA THR A 266 -28.44 37.99 9.09
C THR A 266 -28.09 36.51 9.29
N ARG A 267 -29.07 35.68 9.67
CA ARG A 267 -28.87 34.22 9.78
C ARG A 267 -28.93 33.50 8.42
N LEU A 268 -29.45 34.14 7.37
CA LEU A 268 -29.41 33.59 6.00
C LEU A 268 -28.08 33.88 5.28
N GLU A 269 -27.37 34.96 5.65
CA GLU A 269 -26.05 35.31 5.08
C GLU A 269 -24.86 34.62 5.75
N THR A 270 -25.07 33.86 6.83
CA THR A 270 -24.00 33.13 7.54
C THR A 270 -23.98 31.63 7.26
N LEU A 271 -24.69 31.17 6.22
CA LEU A 271 -24.38 29.86 5.65
C LEU A 271 -22.99 29.95 4.99
N PRO A 272 -22.02 29.10 5.36
CA PRO A 272 -20.79 29.00 4.60
C PRO A 272 -21.20 28.74 3.14
N PRO A 273 -20.52 29.33 2.15
CA PRO A 273 -20.89 29.19 0.75
C PRO A 273 -21.08 27.70 0.49
N VAL A 274 -22.26 27.31 -0.02
CA VAL A 274 -22.52 25.93 -0.45
C VAL A 274 -21.44 25.61 -1.47
N VAL A 275 -20.38 24.95 -0.99
CA VAL A 275 -19.20 24.63 -1.79
C VAL A 275 -19.70 23.69 -2.87
N GLY A 276 -19.92 24.24 -4.07
CA GLY A 276 -20.40 23.49 -5.21
C GLY A 276 -19.58 22.23 -5.38
N LYS A 277 -20.24 21.08 -5.60
CA LYS A 277 -19.60 19.76 -5.76
C LYS A 277 -18.36 19.79 -6.68
N LYS A 278 -18.37 20.66 -7.70
CA LYS A 278 -17.27 20.89 -8.64
C LYS A 278 -15.97 21.34 -7.97
N ASN A 279 -16.04 22.25 -6.98
CA ASN A 279 -14.87 22.77 -6.27
C ASN A 279 -14.29 21.75 -5.27
N ARG A 280 -15.11 20.82 -4.76
CA ARG A 280 -14.65 19.75 -3.85
C ARG A 280 -13.82 18.69 -4.58
N CYS A 281 -14.25 18.24 -5.77
CA CYS A 281 -13.46 17.31 -6.59
C CYS A 281 -12.16 17.93 -7.08
N LEU A 282 -12.18 19.19 -7.55
CA LEU A 282 -10.97 19.89 -7.98
C LEU A 282 -9.98 20.12 -6.82
N ARG A 283 -10.46 20.44 -5.62
CA ARG A 283 -9.61 20.56 -4.42
C ARG A 283 -9.09 19.20 -3.95
N PHE A 284 -9.91 18.15 -4.09
CA PHE A 284 -9.50 16.78 -3.80
C PHE A 284 -8.40 16.31 -4.74
N SER A 285 -8.54 16.49 -6.06
CA SER A 285 -7.52 16.09 -7.04
C SER A 285 -6.23 16.89 -6.87
N ARG A 286 -6.32 18.20 -6.62
CA ARG A 286 -5.13 19.04 -6.38
C ARG A 286 -4.36 18.62 -5.12
N ASN A 287 -5.07 18.30 -4.04
CA ASN A 287 -4.44 17.80 -2.83
C ASN A 287 -3.88 16.37 -3.03
N LEU A 288 -4.60 15.51 -3.76
CA LEU A 288 -4.13 14.17 -4.11
C LEU A 288 -2.83 14.25 -4.93
N CYS A 289 -2.77 15.10 -5.95
CA CYS A 289 -1.56 15.31 -6.76
C CYS A 289 -0.36 15.77 -5.93
N LYS A 290 -0.58 16.63 -4.92
CA LYS A 290 0.48 17.03 -3.98
C LYS A 290 0.94 15.86 -3.11
N MET A 291 0.06 14.94 -2.76
CA MET A 291 0.33 13.79 -1.90
C MET A 291 0.97 12.61 -2.66
N LEU A 292 0.90 12.57 -3.99
CA LEU A 292 1.50 11.51 -4.82
C LEU A 292 3.04 11.49 -4.75
N GLY A 293 3.68 12.48 -4.15
CA GLY A 293 5.10 12.42 -3.81
C GLY A 293 6.04 12.37 -5.02
N PHE A 294 5.59 12.79 -6.20
CA PHE A 294 6.39 12.80 -7.45
C PHE A 294 7.68 13.62 -7.36
N SER A 295 7.87 14.41 -6.30
CA SER A 295 9.18 15.00 -5.96
C SER A 295 10.29 13.95 -5.84
N LEU A 296 9.96 12.71 -5.45
CA LEU A 296 10.90 11.58 -5.36
C LEU A 296 11.48 11.20 -6.73
N LEU A 297 10.79 11.47 -7.84
CA LEU A 297 11.31 11.19 -9.18
C LEU A 297 12.50 12.07 -9.56
N LYS A 298 12.78 13.14 -8.82
CA LYS A 298 13.98 13.98 -9.01
C LYS A 298 15.19 13.46 -8.25
N ASP A 299 15.00 12.53 -7.33
CA ASP A 299 16.08 11.95 -6.53
C ASP A 299 16.76 10.81 -7.30
N HIS A 300 18.06 10.99 -7.58
CA HIS A 300 18.86 10.00 -8.32
C HIS A 300 18.92 8.66 -7.60
N VAL A 301 18.97 8.66 -6.27
CA VAL A 301 18.99 7.42 -5.48
C VAL A 301 17.68 6.65 -5.67
N PHE A 302 16.55 7.36 -5.69
CA PHE A 302 15.24 6.76 -5.94
C PHE A 302 15.10 6.23 -7.36
N LEU A 303 15.58 6.97 -8.37
CA LEU A 303 15.53 6.53 -9.77
C LEU A 303 16.35 5.25 -10.00
N VAL A 304 17.59 5.20 -9.52
CA VAL A 304 18.45 4.01 -9.65
C VAL A 304 17.82 2.83 -8.92
N PHE A 305 17.30 3.05 -7.71
CA PHE A 305 16.62 2.01 -6.94
C PHE A 305 15.37 1.48 -7.66
N SER A 306 14.51 2.37 -8.17
CA SER A 306 13.29 2.00 -8.90
C SER A 306 13.58 1.30 -10.21
N LEU A 307 14.60 1.75 -10.96
CA LEU A 307 15.05 1.09 -12.18
C LEU A 307 15.57 -0.33 -11.90
N SER A 308 16.34 -0.51 -10.83
CA SER A 308 16.80 -1.84 -10.41
C SER A 308 15.64 -2.80 -10.14
N ARG A 309 14.56 -2.28 -9.53
CA ARG A 309 13.34 -3.05 -9.24
C ARG A 309 12.56 -3.38 -10.51
N LEU A 310 12.43 -2.41 -11.42
CA LEU A 310 11.77 -2.62 -12.72
C LEU A 310 12.46 -3.75 -13.51
N LEU A 311 13.79 -3.70 -13.64
CA LEU A 311 14.57 -4.72 -14.34
C LEU A 311 14.48 -6.09 -13.65
N GLN A 312 14.51 -6.12 -12.32
CA GLN A 312 14.36 -7.36 -11.57
C GLN A 312 13.01 -8.04 -11.83
N TYR A 313 11.90 -7.30 -11.86
CA TYR A 313 10.59 -7.87 -12.14
C TYR A 313 10.42 -8.31 -13.59
N PHE A 314 11.06 -7.62 -14.52
CA PHE A 314 11.11 -8.05 -15.92
C PHE A 314 11.81 -9.42 -16.05
N GLY A 315 12.98 -9.59 -15.42
CA GLY A 315 13.72 -10.85 -15.43
C GLY A 315 13.10 -11.98 -14.59
N ALA A 316 12.32 -11.66 -13.55
CA ALA A 316 11.74 -12.65 -12.64
C ALA A 316 10.55 -13.42 -13.20
N MET A 317 9.97 -12.99 -14.32
CA MET A 317 8.89 -13.74 -14.99
C MET A 317 9.44 -14.97 -15.73
N ILE A 318 10.67 -14.90 -16.23
CA ILE A 318 11.30 -15.96 -17.03
C ILE A 318 11.35 -17.30 -16.26
N PRO A 319 11.88 -17.38 -15.03
CA PRO A 319 12.05 -18.66 -14.34
C PRO A 319 10.73 -19.30 -13.91
N ASN A 320 9.71 -18.48 -13.61
CA ASN A 320 8.40 -19.00 -13.22
C ASN A 320 7.64 -19.63 -14.39
N LEU A 321 7.87 -19.15 -15.62
CA LEU A 321 7.19 -19.63 -16.83
C LEU A 321 8.02 -20.69 -17.58
N TYR A 322 9.31 -20.42 -17.80
CA TYR A 322 10.17 -21.26 -18.65
C TYR A 322 10.69 -22.50 -17.95
N LEU A 323 10.92 -22.49 -16.63
CA LEU A 323 11.61 -23.62 -15.98
C LEU A 323 10.81 -24.92 -16.07
N TYR A 324 9.49 -24.84 -15.91
CA TYR A 324 8.61 -26.00 -16.11
C TYR A 324 8.61 -26.45 -17.56
N HIS A 325 8.42 -25.51 -18.49
CA HIS A 325 8.34 -25.80 -19.92
C HIS A 325 9.64 -26.44 -20.44
N GLN A 326 10.78 -25.85 -20.10
CA GLN A 326 12.11 -26.33 -20.45
C GLN A 326 12.37 -27.73 -19.88
N ALA A 327 11.98 -28.00 -18.62
CA ALA A 327 12.17 -29.30 -18.01
C ALA A 327 11.34 -30.41 -18.69
N THR A 328 10.13 -30.07 -19.15
CA THR A 328 9.24 -31.01 -19.84
C THR A 328 9.59 -31.20 -21.32
N GLU A 329 9.90 -30.13 -22.05
CA GLU A 329 10.19 -30.19 -23.50
C GLU A 329 11.51 -30.87 -23.82
N LEU A 330 12.54 -30.62 -23.01
CA LEU A 330 13.83 -31.28 -23.15
C LEU A 330 13.82 -32.74 -22.65
N GLY A 331 12.68 -33.22 -22.12
CA GLY A 331 12.55 -34.55 -21.54
C GLY A 331 13.43 -34.80 -20.31
N ILE A 332 13.91 -33.73 -19.66
CA ILE A 332 14.82 -33.81 -18.50
C ILE A 332 14.06 -34.29 -17.26
N ALA A 333 12.78 -33.91 -17.14
CA ALA A 333 11.97 -34.20 -15.96
C ALA A 333 10.53 -34.59 -16.35
N THR A 334 9.92 -35.46 -15.56
CA THR A 334 8.47 -35.71 -15.62
C THR A 334 7.68 -34.47 -15.19
N SER A 335 6.42 -34.33 -15.60
CA SER A 335 5.55 -33.22 -15.18
C SER A 335 5.48 -33.05 -13.66
N LEU A 336 5.52 -34.17 -12.92
CA LEU A 336 5.59 -34.16 -11.46
C LEU A 336 6.90 -33.53 -10.98
N GLN A 337 8.05 -33.97 -11.49
CA GLN A 337 9.36 -33.40 -11.13
C GLN A 337 9.46 -31.92 -11.51
N ALA A 338 8.92 -31.51 -12.66
CA ALA A 338 8.89 -30.10 -13.05
C ALA A 338 8.04 -29.24 -12.10
N SER A 339 6.91 -29.75 -11.61
CA SER A 339 6.11 -29.06 -10.58
C SER A 339 6.83 -28.95 -9.22
N LEU A 340 7.68 -29.93 -8.88
CA LEU A 340 8.52 -29.89 -7.68
C LEU A 340 9.56 -28.77 -7.76
N LEU A 341 10.11 -28.46 -8.95
CA LEU A 341 11.05 -27.34 -9.12
C LEU A 341 10.39 -26.00 -8.79
N ILE A 342 9.17 -25.75 -9.31
CA ILE A 342 8.40 -24.55 -8.99
C ILE A 342 8.10 -24.49 -7.48
N SER A 343 7.80 -25.64 -6.86
CA SER A 343 7.56 -25.72 -5.42
C SER A 343 8.81 -25.38 -4.60
N ILE A 344 10.00 -25.86 -5.02
CA ILE A 344 11.29 -25.51 -4.41
C ILE A 344 11.53 -24.00 -4.52
N LEU A 345 11.27 -23.40 -5.68
CA LEU A 345 11.39 -21.96 -5.89
C LEU A 345 10.46 -21.16 -4.97
N GLY A 346 9.21 -21.60 -4.80
CA GLY A 346 8.24 -20.97 -3.90
C GLY A 346 8.64 -21.07 -2.41
N LEU A 347 9.09 -22.25 -1.98
CA LEU A 347 9.55 -22.50 -0.61
C LEU A 347 10.81 -21.71 -0.29
N SER A 348 11.81 -21.74 -1.18
CA SER A 348 13.06 -20.99 -0.99
C SER A 348 12.81 -19.48 -0.98
N ASN A 349 11.90 -18.96 -1.82
CA ASN A 349 11.45 -17.56 -1.77
C ASN A 349 10.83 -17.17 -0.42
N THR A 350 10.06 -18.07 0.17
CA THR A 350 9.47 -17.86 1.50
C THR A 350 10.54 -17.87 2.58
N ALA A 351 11.44 -18.85 2.55
CA ALA A 351 12.57 -18.94 3.47
C ALA A 351 13.47 -17.71 3.36
N GLY A 352 13.77 -17.23 2.14
CA GLY A 352 14.62 -16.08 1.87
C GLY A 352 14.08 -14.80 2.51
N LYS A 353 12.77 -14.58 2.46
CA LYS A 353 12.12 -13.43 3.12
C LYS A 353 12.35 -13.42 4.64
N ILE A 354 12.20 -14.57 5.29
CA ILE A 354 12.34 -14.71 6.75
C ILE A 354 13.82 -14.67 7.15
N LEU A 355 14.65 -15.51 6.53
CA LEU A 355 16.07 -15.66 6.87
C LEU A 355 16.83 -14.35 6.68
N PHE A 356 16.65 -13.68 5.53
CA PHE A 356 17.31 -12.39 5.29
C PHE A 356 16.66 -11.24 6.07
N GLY A 357 15.40 -11.38 6.50
CA GLY A 357 14.78 -10.46 7.45
C GLY A 357 15.47 -10.52 8.81
N ILE A 358 15.65 -11.73 9.35
CA ILE A 358 16.36 -11.96 10.62
C ILE A 358 17.82 -11.54 10.48
N PHE A 359 18.50 -11.93 9.40
CA PHE A 359 19.90 -11.57 9.15
C PHE A 359 20.12 -10.06 9.09
N ALA A 360 19.21 -9.31 8.48
CA ALA A 360 19.29 -7.86 8.37
C ALA A 360 19.03 -7.11 9.68
N ASP A 361 18.30 -7.71 10.64
CA ASP A 361 18.12 -7.16 11.98
C ASP A 361 19.27 -7.58 12.93
N LEU A 362 19.75 -8.82 12.83
CA LEU A 362 20.84 -9.35 13.68
C LEU A 362 22.19 -8.73 13.34
N THR A 363 22.45 -8.55 12.05
CA THR A 363 23.72 -8.02 11.58
C THR A 363 23.53 -6.55 11.26
N SER A 364 24.20 -5.65 11.98
CA SER A 364 24.31 -4.22 11.60
C SER A 364 25.00 -3.97 10.26
N SER A 365 25.26 -5.04 9.49
CA SER A 365 25.77 -4.99 8.12
C SER A 365 24.93 -4.07 7.25
N ASN A 366 25.62 -3.45 6.30
CA ASN A 366 25.01 -2.59 5.30
C ASN A 366 24.02 -3.39 4.46
N VAL A 367 22.74 -3.31 4.83
CA VAL A 367 21.58 -3.91 4.12
C VAL A 367 21.63 -3.66 2.62
N LEU A 368 22.18 -2.51 2.21
CA LEU A 368 22.43 -2.16 0.81
C LEU A 368 23.36 -3.16 0.09
N TYR A 369 24.50 -3.54 0.69
CA TYR A 369 25.41 -4.50 0.06
C TYR A 369 24.78 -5.90 -0.03
N THR A 370 24.06 -6.33 1.01
CA THR A 370 23.32 -7.61 0.96
C THR A 370 22.29 -7.59 -0.17
N TYR A 371 21.58 -6.48 -0.36
CA TYR A 371 20.64 -6.30 -1.48
C TYR A 371 21.34 -6.39 -2.83
N ILE A 372 22.48 -5.69 -3.02
CA ILE A 372 23.24 -5.70 -4.28
C ILE A 372 23.76 -7.11 -4.60
N ILE A 373 24.32 -7.82 -3.62
CA ILE A 373 24.83 -9.19 -3.80
C ILE A 373 23.69 -10.13 -4.22
N CYS A 374 22.53 -10.07 -3.55
CA CYS A 374 21.38 -10.89 -3.92
C CYS A 374 20.87 -10.55 -5.34
N LEU A 375 20.89 -9.27 -5.71
CA LEU A 375 20.50 -8.81 -7.05
C LEU A 375 21.44 -9.33 -8.14
N LEU A 376 22.76 -9.31 -7.90
CA LEU A 376 23.76 -9.87 -8.81
C LEU A 376 23.59 -11.38 -8.97
N ILE A 377 23.35 -12.10 -7.86
CA ILE A 377 23.07 -13.54 -7.90
C ILE A 377 21.82 -13.82 -8.74
N ASN A 378 20.74 -13.05 -8.58
CA ASN A 378 19.54 -13.19 -9.41
C ASN A 378 19.85 -12.98 -10.90
N GLY A 379 20.61 -11.94 -11.26
CA GLY A 379 20.99 -11.66 -12.65
C GLY A 379 21.83 -12.78 -13.27
N ILE A 380 22.86 -13.26 -12.57
CA ILE A 380 23.72 -14.36 -13.01
C ILE A 380 22.89 -15.64 -13.15
N ALA A 381 22.04 -15.95 -12.16
CA ALA A 381 21.17 -17.12 -12.21
C ALA A 381 20.28 -17.08 -13.47
N THR A 382 19.63 -15.94 -13.76
CA THR A 382 18.81 -15.79 -14.96
C THR A 382 19.61 -16.05 -16.25
N MET A 383 20.86 -15.58 -16.35
CA MET A 383 21.73 -15.86 -17.51
C MET A 383 22.11 -17.36 -17.63
N VAL A 384 22.26 -18.05 -16.51
CA VAL A 384 22.64 -19.48 -16.48
C VAL A 384 21.45 -20.40 -16.82
N THR A 385 20.21 -19.88 -16.82
CA THR A 385 18.99 -20.68 -17.00
C THR A 385 18.98 -21.47 -18.31
N SER A 386 19.49 -20.88 -19.40
CA SER A 386 19.57 -21.54 -20.72
C SER A 386 20.59 -22.68 -20.79
N PHE A 387 21.49 -22.81 -19.81
CA PHE A 387 22.51 -23.86 -19.74
C PHE A 387 22.13 -25.04 -18.82
N LEU A 388 20.91 -25.02 -18.26
CA LEU A 388 20.45 -26.07 -17.36
C LEU A 388 20.02 -27.32 -18.15
N THR A 389 20.88 -28.34 -18.16
CA THR A 389 20.66 -29.61 -18.88
C THR A 389 20.31 -30.80 -17.97
N ASN A 390 20.41 -30.61 -16.65
CA ASN A 390 20.17 -31.67 -15.67
C ASN A 390 19.16 -31.21 -14.61
N TYR A 391 18.27 -32.11 -14.18
CA TYR A 391 17.29 -31.86 -13.14
C TYR A 391 17.91 -31.32 -11.84
N TYR A 392 19.06 -31.87 -11.41
CA TYR A 392 19.71 -31.40 -10.19
C TYR A 392 20.23 -29.96 -10.32
N MET A 393 20.70 -29.56 -11.51
CA MET A 393 21.10 -28.18 -11.76
C MET A 393 19.90 -27.24 -11.73
N MET A 394 18.75 -27.66 -12.30
CA MET A 394 17.49 -26.92 -12.22
C MET A 394 16.97 -26.78 -10.79
N ALA A 395 17.15 -27.82 -9.96
CA ALA A 395 16.75 -27.79 -8.55
C ALA A 395 17.62 -26.83 -7.72
N ILE A 396 18.94 -26.87 -7.90
CA ILE A 396 19.88 -25.93 -7.25
C ILE A 396 19.56 -24.51 -7.69
N TYR A 397 19.34 -24.30 -8.99
CA TYR A 397 18.93 -23.02 -9.54
C TYR A 397 17.63 -22.50 -8.88
N SER A 398 16.60 -23.33 -8.82
CA SER A 398 15.29 -22.98 -8.24
C SER A 398 15.43 -22.57 -6.77
N PHE A 399 16.26 -23.30 -6.03
CA PHE A 399 16.54 -23.00 -4.63
C PHE A 399 17.26 -21.65 -4.49
N VAL A 400 18.37 -21.43 -5.21
CA VAL A 400 19.17 -20.21 -5.12
C VAL A 400 18.36 -19.00 -5.58
N PHE A 401 17.78 -19.06 -6.78
CA PHE A 401 17.00 -17.96 -7.36
C PHE A 401 15.82 -17.60 -6.47
N GLY A 402 15.05 -18.59 -5.98
CA GLY A 402 13.94 -18.31 -5.09
C GLY A 402 14.42 -17.67 -3.79
N LEU A 403 15.47 -18.19 -3.15
CA LEU A 403 16.02 -17.64 -1.90
C LEU A 403 16.44 -16.16 -2.05
N THR A 404 17.23 -15.84 -3.08
CA THR A 404 17.72 -14.48 -3.31
C THR A 404 16.65 -13.55 -3.84
N PHE A 405 15.70 -14.03 -4.65
CA PHE A 405 14.52 -13.26 -5.06
C PHE A 405 13.67 -12.87 -3.83
N GLY A 406 13.38 -13.82 -2.95
CA GLY A 406 12.66 -13.56 -1.70
C GLY A 406 13.37 -12.58 -0.78
N ALA A 407 14.69 -12.73 -0.65
CA ALA A 407 15.53 -11.79 0.11
C ALA A 407 15.40 -10.37 -0.46
N THR A 408 15.55 -10.18 -1.77
CA THR A 408 15.48 -8.84 -2.38
C THR A 408 14.11 -8.17 -2.22
N ILE A 409 13.00 -8.93 -2.26
CA ILE A 409 11.66 -8.37 -1.99
C ILE A 409 11.57 -7.82 -0.56
N ASN A 410 12.05 -8.57 0.44
CA ASN A 410 12.02 -8.11 1.82
C ASN A 410 12.96 -6.90 2.03
N LEU A 411 14.21 -7.03 1.58
CA LEU A 411 15.24 -6.00 1.67
C LEU A 411 14.83 -4.67 1.01
N THR A 412 14.05 -4.71 -0.08
CA THR A 412 13.52 -3.50 -0.73
C THR A 412 12.68 -2.65 0.23
N SER A 413 11.81 -3.29 1.01
CA SER A 413 10.93 -2.56 1.93
C SER A 413 11.72 -1.95 3.09
N ILE A 414 12.77 -2.64 3.54
CA ILE A 414 13.68 -2.16 4.60
C ILE A 414 14.55 -1.02 4.09
N LEU A 415 15.13 -1.17 2.91
CA LEU A 415 16.00 -0.18 2.28
C LEU A 415 15.22 1.09 1.93
N SER A 416 13.95 0.96 1.55
CA SER A 416 13.04 2.11 1.35
C SER A 416 12.95 2.99 2.60
N VAL A 417 12.89 2.38 3.79
CA VAL A 417 12.85 3.13 5.05
C VAL A 417 14.22 3.70 5.42
N LYS A 418 15.31 2.94 5.22
CA LYS A 418 16.67 3.42 5.52
C LYS A 418 17.12 4.58 4.62
N LEU A 419 16.74 4.58 3.34
CA LEU A 419 17.15 5.61 2.37
C LEU A 419 16.28 6.87 2.44
N PHE A 420 14.96 6.71 2.56
CA PHE A 420 14.02 7.83 2.39
C PHE A 420 13.30 8.24 3.68
N GLY A 421 13.49 7.48 4.76
CA GLY A 421 12.83 7.68 6.04
C GLY A 421 11.43 7.04 6.10
N LEU A 422 10.95 6.82 7.33
CA LEU A 422 9.65 6.19 7.59
C LEU A 422 8.48 7.06 7.10
N GLU A 423 8.62 8.38 7.12
CA GLU A 423 7.56 9.32 6.73
C GLU A 423 7.18 9.20 5.26
N LYS A 424 8.17 8.93 4.39
CA LYS A 424 7.99 8.83 2.94
C LYS A 424 7.75 7.40 2.46
N ILE A 425 7.70 6.41 3.37
CA ILE A 425 7.60 4.99 3.02
C ILE A 425 6.41 4.69 2.09
N SER A 426 5.24 5.27 2.38
CA SER A 426 4.04 5.07 1.56
C SER A 426 4.28 5.57 0.13
N ASN A 427 4.83 6.77 -0.01
CA ASN A 427 5.07 7.40 -1.32
C ASN A 427 6.13 6.64 -2.12
N VAL A 428 7.21 6.23 -1.46
CA VAL A 428 8.28 5.42 -2.06
C VAL A 428 7.75 4.07 -2.51
N SER A 429 7.07 3.33 -1.63
CA SER A 429 6.47 2.02 -1.97
C SER A 429 5.42 2.15 -3.08
N GLY A 430 4.58 3.19 -3.03
CA GLY A 430 3.57 3.45 -4.06
C GLY A 430 4.17 3.69 -5.44
N LEU A 431 5.22 4.50 -5.55
CA LEU A 431 5.92 4.72 -6.82
C LEU A 431 6.71 3.48 -7.28
N ILE A 432 7.33 2.73 -6.37
CA ILE A 432 7.98 1.45 -6.73
C ILE A 432 6.95 0.46 -7.30
N PHE A 433 5.75 0.37 -6.72
CA PHE A 433 4.68 -0.47 -7.27
C PHE A 433 4.22 0.01 -8.63
N LEU A 434 4.15 1.31 -8.89
CA LEU A 434 3.85 1.82 -10.23
C LEU A 434 4.81 1.24 -11.28
N PHE A 435 6.13 1.36 -11.04
CA PHE A 435 7.15 0.82 -11.94
C PHE A 435 7.11 -0.71 -12.05
N THR A 436 6.87 -1.39 -10.93
CA THR A 436 6.70 -2.84 -10.88
C THR A 436 5.47 -3.29 -11.70
N GLY A 437 4.38 -2.53 -11.63
CA GLY A 437 3.15 -2.81 -12.39
C GLY A 437 3.35 -2.69 -13.89
N PHE A 438 4.09 -1.67 -14.34
CA PHE A 438 4.49 -1.58 -15.74
C PHE A 438 5.41 -2.73 -16.18
N ALA A 439 6.37 -3.11 -15.34
CA ALA A 439 7.26 -4.24 -15.62
C ALA A 439 6.48 -5.55 -15.81
N ILE A 440 5.50 -5.82 -14.95
CA ILE A 440 4.66 -7.02 -15.03
C ILE A 440 3.74 -6.96 -16.26
N ALA A 441 3.09 -5.82 -16.51
CA ALA A 441 2.16 -5.66 -17.63
C ALA A 441 2.84 -5.84 -19.00
N ILE A 442 4.08 -5.37 -19.15
CA ILE A 442 4.89 -5.54 -20.38
C ILE A 442 5.57 -6.91 -20.40
N GLY A 443 6.00 -7.42 -19.25
CA GLY A 443 6.75 -8.67 -19.15
C GLY A 443 5.93 -9.92 -19.52
N SER A 444 4.64 -9.98 -19.16
CA SER A 444 3.82 -11.16 -19.47
C SER A 444 3.62 -11.40 -20.97
N PRO A 445 3.28 -10.40 -21.82
CA PRO A 445 3.22 -10.60 -23.27
C PRO A 445 4.58 -10.94 -23.88
N VAL A 446 5.65 -10.25 -23.46
CA VAL A 446 7.00 -10.43 -24.05
C VAL A 446 7.60 -11.80 -23.72
N ALA A 447 7.24 -12.40 -22.58
CA ALA A 447 7.71 -13.73 -22.21
C ALA A 447 6.83 -14.87 -22.78
N GLY A 448 5.68 -14.55 -23.37
CA GLY A 448 4.73 -15.52 -23.93
C GLY A 448 4.81 -15.70 -25.43
N GLU A 449 5.54 -14.83 -26.13
CA GLU A 449 5.99 -15.01 -27.53
C GLU A 449 7.38 -15.64 -27.56
#